data_AF-A0A7C5XSY5-F1
#
_entry.id   AF-A0A7C5XSY5-F1
#
_cell.length_a   1.000
_cell.length_b   1.000
_cell.length_c   1.000
_cell.angle_alpha   90.00
_cell.angle_beta   90.00
_cell.angle_gamma   90.00
#
_symmetry.space_group_name_H-M   'P 1'
#
loop_
_entity.id
_entity.type
_entity.pdbx_description
1 polymer ?
#
loop_
_entity_poly.entity_id
_entity_poly.type
_entity_poly.pdbx_seq_one_letter_code
_entity_poly.pdbx_strand_id
1 'polypeptide(L)'
;SVTPDRAWARVVAQAEDARLEAAARRARRLAERAIAIARRTEGVEASTEGYQTHDRREAGRRTGYRVRYVLRLEAPGAEILGRVLGELTAAGLRIEGLGFSLAPATRARVRRELVTEALRRLREESALVCRALGHERYRILRVELGGAPPPVRPMMMTAVERAAPLPLVPGTRRVEVRARGEVLVGANTGIACRPEGASP
;
A
#
# COMPACT_ATOMS: atom_id res chain seq x y z
N SER A 1 -12.26 2.39 9.82
CA SER A 1 -11.57 1.60 8.78
C SER A 1 -11.73 2.30 7.45
N VAL A 2 -10.83 2.11 6.50
CA VAL A 2 -10.87 2.76 5.19
C VAL A 2 -10.78 1.71 4.09
N THR A 3 -11.64 1.82 3.09
CA THR A 3 -11.60 0.96 1.90
C THR A 3 -10.47 1.41 0.97
N PRO A 4 -9.59 0.50 0.53
CA PRO A 4 -8.61 0.77 -0.51
C PRO A 4 -9.24 1.33 -1.79
N ASP A 5 -8.61 2.34 -2.36
CA ASP A 5 -9.01 3.03 -3.58
C ASP A 5 -8.00 2.85 -4.73
N ARG A 6 -7.02 1.96 -4.54
CA ARG A 6 -6.15 1.46 -5.60
C ARG A 6 -6.06 -0.06 -5.57
N ALA A 7 -5.85 -0.63 -6.74
CA ALA A 7 -5.49 -2.02 -6.94
C ALA A 7 -4.11 -2.10 -7.59
N TRP A 8 -3.35 -3.13 -7.28
CA TRP A 8 -2.06 -3.39 -7.92
C TRP A 8 -1.90 -4.88 -8.21
N ALA A 9 -1.06 -5.21 -9.20
CA ALA A 9 -0.68 -6.57 -9.51
C ALA A 9 0.81 -6.65 -9.89
N ARG A 10 1.42 -7.77 -9.54
CA ARG A 10 2.73 -8.20 -10.02
C ARG A 10 2.53 -9.18 -11.17
N VAL A 11 3.03 -8.80 -12.33
CA VAL A 11 2.96 -9.58 -13.57
C VAL A 11 4.38 -9.94 -14.00
N VAL A 12 4.57 -11.18 -14.43
CA VAL A 12 5.85 -11.72 -14.82
C VAL A 12 5.89 -12.06 -16.30
N ALA A 13 6.86 -11.47 -16.99
CA ALA A 13 7.25 -11.81 -18.33
C ALA A 13 8.51 -12.69 -18.26
N GLN A 14 8.34 -13.99 -18.50
CA GLN A 14 9.42 -14.97 -18.40
C GLN A 14 9.62 -15.70 -19.72
N ALA A 15 10.87 -15.96 -20.07
CA ALA A 15 11.22 -16.88 -21.14
C ALA A 15 12.44 -17.70 -20.78
N GLU A 16 12.53 -18.89 -21.38
CA GLU A 16 13.63 -19.83 -21.18
C GLU A 16 14.21 -20.21 -22.53
N ASP A 17 15.53 -20.35 -22.63
CA ASP A 17 16.24 -20.83 -23.82
C ASP A 17 17.58 -21.46 -23.41
N ALA A 18 18.15 -22.32 -24.26
CA ALA A 18 19.52 -22.80 -24.09
C ALA A 18 20.55 -21.65 -24.14
N ARG A 19 20.28 -20.59 -24.90
CA ARG A 19 21.12 -19.40 -25.07
C ARG A 19 20.55 -18.21 -24.30
N LEU A 20 21.38 -17.59 -23.47
CA LEU A 20 20.98 -16.44 -22.65
C LEU A 20 20.35 -15.32 -23.47
N GLU A 21 20.97 -14.94 -24.60
CA GLU A 21 20.46 -13.86 -25.44
C GLU A 21 19.06 -14.15 -26.00
N ALA A 22 18.80 -15.40 -26.40
CA ALA A 22 17.50 -15.78 -26.92
C ALA A 22 16.43 -15.72 -25.83
N ALA A 23 16.74 -16.20 -24.62
CA ALA A 23 15.87 -16.07 -23.45
C ALA A 23 15.60 -14.59 -23.12
N ALA A 24 16.65 -13.76 -23.07
CA ALA A 24 16.53 -12.33 -22.76
C ALA A 24 15.70 -11.57 -23.80
N ARG A 25 15.94 -11.80 -25.10
CA ARG A 25 15.15 -11.21 -26.19
C ARG A 25 13.68 -11.60 -26.10
N ARG A 26 13.37 -12.87 -25.80
CA ARG A 26 11.99 -13.34 -25.66
C ARG A 26 11.29 -12.74 -24.44
N ALA A 27 11.96 -12.73 -23.28
CA ALA A 27 11.43 -12.14 -22.05
C ALA A 27 11.18 -10.64 -22.20
N ARG A 28 12.12 -9.91 -22.83
CA ARG A 28 11.98 -8.49 -23.16
C ARG A 28 10.76 -8.23 -24.04
N ARG A 29 10.55 -9.00 -25.12
CA ARG A 29 9.37 -8.85 -25.99
C ARG A 29 8.05 -9.14 -25.26
N LEU A 30 8.05 -10.04 -24.28
CA LEU A 30 6.87 -10.27 -23.43
C LEU A 30 6.64 -9.06 -22.50
N ALA A 31 7.69 -8.50 -21.90
CA ALA A 31 7.61 -7.32 -21.05
C ALA A 31 7.14 -6.08 -21.82
N GLU A 32 7.69 -5.83 -23.02
CA GLU A 32 7.29 -4.72 -23.89
C GLU A 32 5.80 -4.84 -24.28
N ARG A 33 5.34 -6.04 -24.64
CA ARG A 33 3.92 -6.30 -24.90
C ARG A 33 3.05 -6.04 -23.68
N ALA A 34 3.47 -6.47 -22.50
CA ALA A 34 2.72 -6.23 -21.27
C ALA A 34 2.61 -4.74 -20.92
N ILE A 35 3.70 -4.00 -21.07
CA ILE A 35 3.71 -2.54 -20.86
C ILE A 35 2.81 -1.85 -21.88
N ALA A 36 2.81 -2.29 -23.14
CA ALA A 36 1.95 -1.73 -24.17
C ALA A 36 0.45 -1.99 -23.87
N ILE A 37 0.08 -3.20 -23.44
CA ILE A 37 -1.30 -3.52 -23.02
C ILE A 37 -1.71 -2.63 -21.84
N ALA A 38 -0.87 -2.54 -20.81
CA ALA A 38 -1.16 -1.71 -19.64
C ALA A 38 -1.36 -0.23 -20.00
N ARG A 39 -0.46 0.36 -20.80
CA ARG A 39 -0.50 1.79 -21.18
C ARG A 39 -1.67 2.17 -22.08
N ARG A 40 -2.31 1.21 -22.75
CA ARG A 40 -3.52 1.46 -23.54
C ARG A 40 -4.76 1.66 -22.67
N THR A 41 -4.70 1.24 -21.41
CA THR A 41 -5.82 1.37 -20.48
C THR A 41 -5.64 2.63 -19.66
N GLU A 42 -6.59 3.56 -19.77
CA GLU A 42 -6.58 4.79 -19.01
C GLU A 42 -6.55 4.52 -17.50
N GLY A 43 -5.72 5.29 -16.77
CA GLY A 43 -5.54 5.16 -15.34
C GLY A 43 -4.65 4.00 -14.88
N VAL A 44 -4.14 3.16 -15.80
CA VAL A 44 -3.22 2.07 -15.46
C VAL A 44 -1.78 2.53 -15.59
N GLU A 45 -1.05 2.42 -14.47
CA GLU A 45 0.37 2.70 -14.39
C GLU A 45 1.15 1.38 -14.44
N ALA A 46 2.24 1.34 -15.22
CA ALA A 46 3.12 0.18 -15.31
C ALA A 46 4.56 0.57 -14.97
N SER A 47 5.17 -0.16 -14.05
CA SER A 47 6.57 -0.01 -13.67
C SER A 47 7.29 -1.35 -13.67
N THR A 48 8.61 -1.34 -13.86
CA THR A 48 9.44 -2.54 -13.74
C THR A 48 10.01 -2.61 -12.33
N GLU A 49 9.68 -3.66 -11.58
CA GLU A 49 10.21 -3.88 -10.22
C GLU A 49 11.55 -4.62 -10.23
N GLY A 50 11.81 -5.43 -11.26
CA GLY A 50 13.03 -6.22 -11.31
C GLY A 50 13.27 -6.94 -12.62
N TYR A 51 14.54 -7.31 -12.81
CA TYR A 51 15.04 -8.13 -13.89
C TYR A 51 15.93 -9.21 -13.29
N GLN A 52 15.67 -10.46 -13.62
CA GLN A 52 16.38 -11.61 -13.06
C GLN A 52 16.78 -12.57 -14.17
N THR A 53 17.97 -13.13 -14.04
CA THR A 53 18.48 -14.19 -14.91
C THR A 53 18.91 -15.35 -14.03
N HIS A 54 18.40 -16.54 -14.32
CA HIS A 54 18.73 -17.76 -13.60
C HIS A 54 19.23 -18.82 -14.57
N ASP A 55 20.23 -19.59 -14.14
CA ASP A 55 20.62 -20.80 -14.84
C ASP A 55 19.52 -21.84 -14.70
N ARG A 56 19.14 -22.46 -15.82
CA ARG A 56 18.37 -23.70 -15.83
C ARG A 56 19.36 -24.85 -15.72
N ARG A 57 19.22 -25.69 -14.69
CA ARG A 57 20.10 -26.86 -14.46
C ARG A 57 19.29 -28.14 -14.46
N GLU A 58 19.84 -29.19 -15.07
CA GLU A 58 19.34 -30.57 -14.99
C GLU A 58 20.51 -31.46 -14.56
N ALA A 59 20.29 -32.34 -13.58
CA ALA A 59 21.32 -33.22 -13.02
C ALA A 59 22.65 -32.49 -12.69
N GLY A 60 22.56 -31.27 -12.15
CA GLY A 60 23.71 -30.43 -11.79
C GLY A 60 24.39 -29.70 -12.95
N ARG A 61 24.03 -29.97 -14.21
CA ARG A 61 24.60 -29.33 -15.40
C ARG A 61 23.69 -28.20 -15.89
N ARG A 62 24.25 -27.06 -16.30
CA ARG A 62 23.48 -25.96 -16.90
C ARG A 62 22.99 -26.37 -18.29
N THR A 63 21.68 -26.39 -18.47
CA THR A 63 20.98 -26.75 -19.71
C THR A 63 20.29 -25.56 -20.37
N GLY A 64 20.41 -24.36 -19.78
CA GLY A 64 19.95 -23.12 -20.38
C GLY A 64 19.83 -21.98 -19.37
N TYR A 65 19.01 -21.01 -19.72
CA TYR A 65 18.77 -19.79 -18.98
C TYR A 65 17.26 -19.51 -18.89
N ARG A 66 16.84 -19.00 -17.74
CA ARG A 66 15.51 -18.45 -17.49
C ARG A 66 15.67 -16.97 -17.20
N VAL A 67 15.07 -16.12 -18.04
CA VAL A 67 15.10 -14.67 -17.89
C VAL A 67 13.71 -14.17 -17.56
N ARG A 68 13.63 -13.23 -16.63
CA ARG A 68 12.39 -12.81 -16.01
C ARG A 68 12.36 -11.30 -15.77
N TYR A 69 11.30 -10.66 -16.25
CA TYR A 69 10.94 -9.29 -15.88
C TYR A 69 9.76 -9.33 -14.92
N VAL A 70 9.90 -8.63 -13.81
CA VAL A 70 8.83 -8.42 -12.84
C VAL A 70 8.27 -7.02 -13.05
N LEU A 71 7.01 -6.94 -13.44
CA LEU A 71 6.28 -5.71 -13.67
C LEU A 71 5.27 -5.50 -12.57
N ARG A 72 5.12 -4.25 -12.12
CA ARG A 72 4.02 -3.84 -11.25
C ARG A 72 3.06 -2.94 -12.00
N LEU A 73 1.80 -3.35 -11.97
CA LEU A 73 0.69 -2.58 -12.48
C LEU A 73 -0.08 -1.98 -11.31
N GLU A 74 -0.49 -0.73 -11.44
CA GLU A 74 -1.39 -0.06 -10.51
C GLU A 74 -2.57 0.52 -11.26
N ALA A 75 -3.76 0.47 -10.66
CA ALA A 75 -4.99 1.00 -11.24
C ALA A 75 -5.89 1.63 -10.15
N PRO A 76 -6.88 2.48 -10.53
CA PRO A 76 -7.81 3.15 -9.61
C PRO A 76 -8.85 2.21 -8.97
N GLY A 77 -8.80 0.91 -9.27
CA GLY A 77 -9.76 -0.05 -8.73
C GLY A 77 -9.64 -1.45 -9.31
N ALA A 78 -10.41 -2.36 -8.72
CA ALA A 78 -10.46 -3.77 -9.06
C ALA A 78 -10.88 -4.03 -10.52
N GLU A 79 -11.89 -3.31 -11.00
CA GLU A 79 -12.49 -3.54 -12.33
C GLU A 79 -11.50 -3.22 -13.46
N ILE A 80 -10.86 -2.04 -13.38
CA ILE A 80 -9.86 -1.61 -14.37
C ILE A 80 -8.67 -2.57 -14.37
N LEU A 81 -8.17 -2.93 -13.18
CA LEU A 81 -7.07 -3.89 -13.08
C LEU A 81 -7.46 -5.27 -13.64
N GLY A 82 -8.64 -5.77 -13.29
CA GLY A 82 -9.13 -7.09 -13.73
C GLY A 82 -9.22 -7.22 -15.25
N ARG A 83 -9.66 -6.17 -15.96
CA ARG A 83 -9.68 -6.12 -17.43
C ARG A 83 -8.27 -6.29 -18.01
N VAL A 84 -7.32 -5.48 -17.54
CA VAL A 84 -5.92 -5.54 -18.02
C VAL A 84 -5.27 -6.88 -17.71
N LEU A 85 -5.52 -7.43 -16.52
CA LEU A 85 -5.02 -8.75 -16.14
C LEU A 85 -5.57 -9.87 -17.05
N GLY A 86 -6.84 -9.77 -17.47
CA GLY A 86 -7.43 -10.69 -18.45
C GLY A 86 -6.70 -10.64 -19.79
N GLU A 87 -6.41 -9.45 -20.31
CA GLU A 87 -5.67 -9.28 -21.57
C GLU A 87 -4.22 -9.80 -21.46
N LEU A 88 -3.54 -9.52 -20.35
CA LEU A 88 -2.16 -9.96 -20.12
C LEU A 88 -2.04 -11.48 -20.00
N THR A 89 -2.98 -12.12 -19.31
CA THR A 89 -3.00 -13.59 -19.19
C THR A 89 -3.31 -14.26 -20.53
N ALA A 90 -4.23 -13.69 -21.33
CA ALA A 90 -4.48 -14.13 -22.71
C ALA A 90 -3.24 -13.96 -23.61
N ALA A 91 -2.40 -12.95 -23.35
CA ALA A 91 -1.12 -12.73 -24.05
C ALA A 91 0.04 -13.61 -23.52
N GLY A 92 -0.22 -14.54 -22.60
CA GLY A 92 0.77 -15.50 -22.09
C GLY A 92 1.62 -15.01 -20.93
N LEU A 93 1.22 -13.92 -20.25
CA LEU A 93 1.89 -13.46 -19.02
C LEU A 93 1.31 -14.12 -17.77
N ARG A 94 2.15 -14.25 -16.74
CA ARG A 94 1.75 -14.84 -15.45
C ARG A 94 1.54 -13.77 -14.40
N ILE A 95 0.49 -13.90 -13.61
CA ILE A 95 0.23 -13.05 -12.44
C ILE A 95 0.81 -13.76 -11.22
N GLU A 96 1.60 -13.06 -10.43
CA GLU A 96 2.25 -13.62 -9.23
C GLU A 96 1.68 -13.14 -7.91
N GLY A 97 1.02 -12.00 -7.96
CA GLY A 97 0.42 -11.40 -6.78
C GLY A 97 -0.42 -10.23 -7.22
N LEU A 98 -1.47 -9.97 -6.45
CA LEU A 98 -2.29 -8.79 -6.61
C LEU A 98 -2.83 -8.39 -5.26
N GLY A 99 -3.32 -7.16 -5.16
CA GLY A 99 -3.99 -6.71 -3.97
C GLY A 99 -4.39 -5.25 -4.08
N PHE A 100 -4.76 -4.69 -2.94
CA PHE A 100 -5.28 -3.34 -2.88
C PHE A 100 -4.36 -2.42 -2.08
N SER A 101 -4.46 -1.11 -2.28
CA SER A 101 -3.69 -0.09 -1.57
C SER A 101 -4.49 1.20 -1.46
N LEU A 102 -4.04 2.10 -0.57
CA LEU A 102 -4.54 3.47 -0.54
C LEU A 102 -3.65 4.34 -1.43
N ALA A 103 -4.28 5.10 -2.30
CA ALA A 103 -3.64 6.17 -3.06
C ALA A 103 -2.89 7.13 -2.11
N PRO A 104 -1.76 7.72 -2.55
CA PRO A 104 -1.01 8.66 -1.72
C PRO A 104 -1.88 9.79 -1.16
N ALA A 105 -2.76 10.36 -1.98
CA ALA A 105 -3.69 11.43 -1.58
C ALA A 105 -4.67 10.96 -0.50
N THR A 106 -5.31 9.81 -0.67
CA THR A 106 -6.25 9.25 0.31
C THR A 106 -5.55 8.90 1.62
N ARG A 107 -4.34 8.34 1.55
CA ARG A 107 -3.53 8.07 2.74
C ARG A 107 -3.21 9.35 3.50
N ALA A 108 -2.83 10.42 2.79
CA ALA A 108 -2.53 11.71 3.40
C ALA A 108 -3.77 12.33 4.05
N ARG A 109 -4.93 12.29 3.38
CA ARG A 109 -6.21 12.78 3.90
C ARG A 109 -6.61 12.05 5.18
N VAL A 110 -6.67 10.72 5.13
CA VAL A 110 -7.03 9.88 6.29
C VAL A 110 -6.07 10.11 7.45
N ARG A 111 -4.76 10.25 7.17
CA ARG A 111 -3.78 10.55 8.21
C ARG A 111 -4.07 11.89 8.88
N ARG A 112 -4.40 12.95 8.13
CA ARG A 112 -4.70 14.27 8.70
C ARG A 112 -5.92 14.21 9.62
N GLU A 113 -6.98 13.54 9.19
CA GLU A 113 -8.19 13.33 10.01
C GLU A 113 -7.86 12.61 11.34
N LEU A 114 -7.06 11.54 11.26
CA LEU A 114 -6.65 10.77 12.45
C LEU A 114 -5.70 11.55 13.37
N VAL A 115 -4.87 12.44 12.84
CA VAL A 115 -4.03 13.34 13.65
C VAL A 115 -4.91 14.31 14.44
N THR A 116 -5.88 14.95 13.79
CA THR A 116 -6.81 15.87 14.46
C THR A 116 -7.56 15.15 15.59
N GLU A 117 -8.07 13.96 15.31
CA GLU A 117 -8.78 13.14 16.31
C GLU A 117 -7.86 12.72 17.47
N ALA A 118 -6.62 12.31 17.19
CA ALA A 118 -5.68 11.91 18.23
C ALA A 118 -5.29 13.10 19.14
N LEU A 119 -5.13 14.30 18.57
CA LEU A 119 -4.86 15.51 19.33
C LEU A 119 -6.06 15.96 20.18
N ARG A 120 -7.29 15.80 19.65
CA ARG A 120 -8.53 16.06 20.40
C ARG A 120 -8.60 15.15 21.63
N ARG A 121 -8.36 13.85 21.47
CA ARG A 121 -8.34 12.88 22.59
C ARG A 121 -7.25 13.21 23.62
N LEU A 122 -6.05 13.56 23.16
CA LEU A 122 -4.97 13.99 24.06
C LEU A 122 -5.39 15.20 24.90
N ARG A 123 -6.07 16.18 24.30
CA ARG A 123 -6.61 17.35 25.04
C ARG A 123 -7.65 16.92 26.08
N GLU A 124 -8.58 16.04 25.72
CA GLU A 124 -9.62 15.54 26.63
C GLU A 124 -9.04 14.79 27.82
N GLU A 125 -8.09 13.88 27.59
CA GLU A 125 -7.38 13.16 28.64
C GLU A 125 -6.56 14.11 29.54
N SER A 126 -5.87 15.08 28.95
CA SER A 126 -5.09 16.07 29.70
C SER A 126 -5.97 16.95 30.59
N ALA A 127 -7.12 17.39 30.07
CA ALA A 127 -8.10 18.15 30.82
C ALA A 127 -8.68 17.32 31.98
N LEU A 128 -8.95 16.03 31.77
CA LEU A 128 -9.38 15.10 32.83
C LEU A 128 -8.33 14.99 33.94
N VAL A 129 -7.06 14.74 33.58
CA VAL A 129 -5.96 14.65 34.55
C VAL A 129 -5.82 15.96 35.35
N CYS A 130 -5.89 17.10 34.67
CA CYS A 130 -5.81 18.40 35.34
C CYS A 130 -6.93 18.61 36.37
N ARG A 131 -8.18 18.29 36.01
CA ARG A 131 -9.32 18.39 36.94
C ARG A 131 -9.19 17.43 38.11
N ALA A 132 -8.77 16.18 37.85
CA ALA A 132 -8.59 15.17 38.88
C ALA A 132 -7.51 15.56 39.91
N LEU A 133 -6.52 16.35 39.49
CA LEU A 133 -5.48 16.90 40.36
C LEU A 133 -5.86 18.24 41.01
N GLY A 134 -7.09 18.74 40.82
CA GLY A 134 -7.60 19.95 41.48
C GLY A 134 -7.13 21.27 40.86
N HIS A 135 -6.62 21.24 39.62
CA HIS A 135 -6.15 22.44 38.93
C HIS A 135 -7.15 22.92 37.86
N GLU A 136 -7.10 24.22 37.56
CA GLU A 136 -8.01 24.85 36.58
C GLU A 136 -7.42 24.96 35.17
N ARG A 137 -6.09 24.90 35.06
CA ARG A 137 -5.36 25.10 33.79
C ARG A 137 -4.19 24.14 33.64
N TYR A 138 -3.90 23.81 32.38
CA TYR A 138 -2.74 23.00 31.99
C TYR A 138 -2.08 23.55 30.72
N ARG A 139 -0.81 23.20 30.51
CA ARG A 139 -0.06 23.46 29.28
C ARG A 139 0.46 22.17 28.71
N ILE A 140 0.34 22.00 27.41
CA ILE A 140 1.01 20.92 26.70
C ILE A 140 2.43 21.38 26.41
N LEU A 141 3.43 20.66 26.93
CA LEU A 141 4.85 20.97 26.76
C LEU A 141 5.42 20.31 25.50
N ARG A 142 5.00 19.07 25.26
CA ARG A 142 5.48 18.25 24.15
C ARG A 142 4.35 17.39 23.62
N VAL A 143 4.32 17.21 22.30
CA VAL A 143 3.44 16.26 21.62
C VAL A 143 4.28 15.40 20.70
N GLU A 144 4.11 14.10 20.81
CA GLU A 144 4.69 13.11 19.93
C GLU A 144 3.59 12.36 19.19
N LEU A 145 3.64 12.41 17.87
CA LEU A 145 2.73 11.67 17.01
C LEU A 145 3.37 10.32 16.63
N GLY A 146 2.87 9.26 17.26
CA GLY A 146 3.21 7.87 16.95
C GLY A 146 2.25 7.26 15.92
N GLY A 147 2.67 6.14 15.34
CA GLY A 147 1.97 5.52 14.20
C GLY A 147 2.60 5.95 12.90
N ALA A 148 3.76 5.38 12.58
CA ALA A 148 4.15 5.27 11.18
C ALA A 148 3.05 4.47 10.48
N PRO A 149 2.61 4.87 9.27
CA PRO A 149 1.74 4.00 8.49
C PRO A 149 2.45 2.64 8.41
N PRO A 150 1.84 1.53 8.87
CA PRO A 150 2.48 0.24 8.76
C PRO A 150 2.91 0.08 7.29
N PRO A 151 4.12 -0.43 7.00
CA PRO A 151 4.52 -0.71 5.63
C PRO A 151 3.39 -1.53 5.04
N VAL A 152 2.83 -1.01 3.94
CA VAL A 152 1.66 -1.60 3.29
C VAL A 152 2.10 -2.97 2.82
N ARG A 153 1.88 -4.02 3.63
CA ARG A 153 2.20 -5.37 3.21
C ARG A 153 1.11 -5.77 2.24
N PRO A 154 1.41 -5.98 0.95
CA PRO A 154 0.45 -6.60 0.06
C PRO A 154 0.02 -7.94 0.65
N MET A 155 -1.29 -8.16 0.85
CA MET A 155 -1.80 -9.51 1.02
C MET A 155 -1.56 -10.22 -0.31
N MET A 156 -0.58 -11.12 -0.34
CA MET A 156 -0.30 -11.95 -1.51
C MET A 156 -1.37 -13.04 -1.56
N MET A 157 -2.33 -12.93 -2.47
CA MET A 157 -3.14 -14.08 -2.88
C MET A 157 -2.22 -15.03 -3.65
N THR A 158 -2.24 -16.32 -3.29
CA THR A 158 -1.49 -17.35 -4.01
C THR A 158 -1.95 -17.43 -5.47
N ALA A 159 -1.00 -17.63 -6.38
CA ALA A 159 -1.21 -17.54 -7.82
C ALA A 159 -2.37 -18.43 -8.31
N VAL A 160 -3.28 -17.83 -9.10
CA VAL A 160 -4.38 -18.52 -9.75
C VAL A 160 -3.98 -18.80 -11.20
N GLU A 161 -3.73 -20.07 -11.54
CA GLU A 161 -3.66 -20.50 -12.93
C GLU A 161 -5.08 -20.80 -13.42
N ARG A 162 -5.76 -19.80 -14.02
CA ARG A 162 -6.69 -19.95 -15.17
C ARG A 162 -7.45 -18.67 -15.50
N ALA A 163 -7.77 -18.56 -16.80
CA ALA A 163 -8.45 -17.46 -17.46
C ALA A 163 -9.95 -17.41 -17.11
N ALA A 164 -10.33 -16.37 -16.39
CA ALA A 164 -11.66 -15.77 -16.24
C ALA A 164 -11.45 -14.38 -15.58
N PRO A 165 -12.40 -13.43 -15.66
CA PRO A 165 -12.32 -12.21 -14.85
C PRO A 165 -12.22 -12.61 -13.38
N LEU A 166 -11.07 -12.33 -12.76
CA LEU A 166 -10.87 -12.61 -11.34
C LEU A 166 -11.90 -11.78 -10.54
N PRO A 167 -12.75 -12.38 -9.68
CA PRO A 167 -13.62 -11.61 -8.81
C PRO A 167 -12.75 -10.91 -7.76
N LEU A 168 -12.40 -9.66 -8.03
CA LEU A 168 -11.53 -8.83 -7.20
C LEU A 168 -12.39 -7.95 -6.28
N VAL A 169 -12.39 -8.24 -4.98
CA VAL A 169 -13.13 -7.44 -3.99
C VAL A 169 -12.16 -6.85 -2.96
N PRO A 170 -12.10 -5.52 -2.79
CA PRO A 170 -11.26 -4.90 -1.78
C PRO A 170 -11.82 -5.12 -0.37
N GLY A 171 -11.02 -5.72 0.52
CA GLY A 171 -11.29 -5.72 1.95
C GLY A 171 -11.03 -4.34 2.60
N THR A 172 -11.51 -4.12 3.82
CA THR A 172 -11.26 -2.86 4.55
C THR A 172 -9.92 -2.87 5.27
N ARG A 173 -9.33 -1.68 5.49
CA ARG A 173 -8.05 -1.53 6.21
C ARG A 173 -8.19 -0.68 7.45
N ARG A 174 -7.48 -1.08 8.52
CA ARG A 174 -7.33 -0.27 9.73
C ARG A 174 -6.14 0.65 9.56
N VAL A 175 -6.38 1.95 9.74
CA VAL A 175 -5.35 3.00 9.82
C VAL A 175 -5.49 3.61 11.21
N GLU A 176 -4.37 3.79 11.90
CA GLU A 176 -4.33 4.29 13.28
C GLU A 176 -3.22 5.34 13.40
N VAL A 177 -3.50 6.41 14.14
CA VAL A 177 -2.53 7.40 14.60
C VAL A 177 -2.66 7.49 16.10
N ARG A 178 -1.53 7.54 16.81
CA ARG A 178 -1.50 7.71 18.27
C ARG A 178 -0.80 9.01 18.61
N ALA A 179 -1.36 9.78 19.53
CA ALA A 179 -0.70 10.95 20.10
C ALA A 179 -0.27 10.63 21.53
N ARG A 180 0.95 11.03 21.90
CA ARG A 180 1.43 11.07 23.29
C ARG A 180 1.82 12.49 23.61
N GLY A 181 1.58 12.94 24.83
CA GLY A 181 1.92 14.29 25.24
C GLY A 181 2.42 14.35 26.67
N GLU A 182 3.29 15.33 26.91
CA GLU A 182 3.71 15.74 28.24
C GLU A 182 2.99 17.04 28.61
N VAL A 183 2.39 17.07 29.79
CA VAL A 183 1.55 18.19 30.25
C VAL A 183 2.02 18.71 31.60
N LEU A 184 2.09 20.04 31.71
CA LEU A 184 2.26 20.76 32.95
C LEU A 184 0.89 21.16 33.49
N VAL A 185 0.56 20.66 34.68
CA VAL A 185 -0.71 20.95 35.36
C VAL A 185 -0.50 22.08 36.38
N GLY A 186 -1.51 22.92 36.59
CA GLY A 186 -1.44 24.03 37.55
C GLY A 186 -0.71 25.26 37.01
N ALA A 187 -0.66 25.42 35.68
CA ALA A 187 -0.01 26.56 35.05
C ALA A 187 -0.85 27.85 35.18
N ASN A 188 -0.21 28.98 35.52
CA ASN A 188 -0.88 30.30 35.59
C ASN A 188 -1.48 30.75 34.25
N THR A 189 -1.00 30.20 33.13
CA THR A 189 -1.51 30.42 31.78
C THR A 189 -1.64 29.07 31.08
N GLY A 190 -2.57 28.93 30.14
CA GLY A 190 -2.75 27.67 29.40
C GLY A 190 -4.21 27.35 29.09
N ILE A 191 -4.43 26.12 28.64
CA ILE A 191 -5.73 25.57 28.27
C ILE A 191 -6.53 25.34 29.56
N ALA A 192 -7.80 25.75 29.55
CA ALA A 192 -8.70 25.49 30.68
C ALA A 192 -8.96 23.98 30.81
N CYS A 193 -9.02 23.48 32.03
CA CYS A 193 -9.25 22.07 32.30
C CYS A 193 -10.71 21.65 32.12
N ARG A 194 -11.62 22.58 31.74
CA ARG A 194 -13.01 22.25 31.39
C ARG A 194 -13.08 21.70 29.97
N PRO A 195 -13.95 20.71 29.69
CA PRO A 195 -14.16 20.23 28.33
C PRO A 195 -14.71 21.37 27.45
N GLU A 196 -14.23 21.45 26.20
CA GLU A 196 -14.82 22.31 25.17
C GLU A 196 -16.29 21.87 24.97
N GLY A 197 -17.25 22.70 25.40
CA GLY A 197 -18.69 22.44 25.24
C GLY A 197 -19.50 22.29 26.54
N ALA A 198 -18.89 22.33 27.73
CA ALA A 198 -19.66 22.50 28.96
C ALA A 198 -20.11 23.97 29.08
N SER A 199 -21.38 24.22 28.77
CA SER A 199 -22.03 25.49 29.16
C SER A 199 -22.02 25.64 30.68
N PRO A 200 -21.97 26.89 31.19
CA PRO A 200 -21.86 27.19 32.62
C PRO A 200 -23.01 26.63 33.46
#